data_AF-A0A397SJG1-F1
#
_entry.id   AF-A0A397SJG1-F1
#
_cell.length_a   1.000
_cell.length_b   1.000
_cell.length_c   1.000
_cell.angle_alpha   90.00
_cell.angle_beta   90.00
_cell.angle_gamma   90.00
#
_symmetry.space_group_name_H-M   'P 1'
#
loop_
_entity.id
_entity.type
_entity.pdbx_description
1 polymer ?
#
loop_
_entity_poly.entity_id
_entity_poly.type
_entity_poly.pdbx_seq_one_letter_code
_entity_poly.pdbx_strand_id
1 'polypeptide(L)'
;MWEISSGQPPFINHEPDYNLALDIINGIRPEIKPEIPLGYKSLIEQCWDADPLRRPDVNMLSIKINETYLSMPNEVLQSKSDNSSPNTSSRFFYK
;
A
#
# COMPACT_ATOMS: atom_id res chain seq x y z
N MET A 1 0.59 -3.17 0.60
CA MET A 1 -0.20 -2.08 1.21
C MET A 1 0.19 -0.72 0.63
N TRP A 2 1.46 -0.31 0.75
CA TRP A 2 1.89 0.98 0.20
C TRP A 2 1.61 1.13 -1.30
N GLU A 3 2.02 0.17 -2.14
CA GLU A 3 1.79 0.19 -3.59
C GLU A 3 0.30 0.34 -3.97
N ILE A 4 -0.59 -0.34 -3.23
CA ILE A 4 -2.04 -0.24 -3.42
C ILE A 4 -2.54 1.17 -3.08
N SER A 5 -2.04 1.76 -1.99
CA SER A 5 -2.42 3.12 -1.59
C SER A 5 -1.81 4.22 -2.46
N SER A 6 -0.61 4.01 -2.99
CA SER A 6 0.09 5.00 -3.80
C SER A 6 -0.29 4.92 -5.27
N GLY A 7 -0.69 3.74 -5.76
CA GLY A 7 -0.96 3.44 -7.16
C GLY A 7 0.29 3.32 -8.03
N GLN A 8 1.47 3.17 -7.42
CA GLN A 8 2.77 3.18 -8.11
C GLN A 8 3.79 2.28 -7.39
N PRO A 9 4.76 1.71 -8.12
CA PRO A 9 5.84 0.92 -7.54
C PRO A 9 6.64 1.70 -6.49
N PRO A 10 7.08 1.06 -5.38
CA PRO A 10 7.96 1.69 -4.42
C PRO A 10 9.31 2.03 -5.07
N PHE A 11 9.86 3.18 -4.70
CA PHE A 11 11.17 3.64 -5.19
C PHE A 11 11.28 3.74 -6.72
N ILE A 12 10.20 4.07 -7.43
CA ILE A 12 10.16 4.19 -8.90
C ILE A 12 11.26 5.11 -9.49
N ASN A 13 11.73 6.08 -8.72
CA ASN A 13 12.77 7.02 -9.11
C ASN A 13 14.20 6.57 -8.74
N HIS A 14 14.37 5.39 -8.16
CA HIS A 14 15.67 4.84 -7.78
C HIS A 14 16.04 3.68 -8.72
N GLU A 15 17.32 3.56 -9.03
CA GLU A 15 17.83 2.36 -9.69
C GLU A 15 17.75 1.17 -8.72
N PRO A 16 17.29 -0.01 -9.17
CA PRO A 16 17.19 -1.21 -8.33
C PRO A 16 18.56 -1.86 -8.12
N ASP A 17 19.44 -1.17 -7.40
CA ASP A 17 20.84 -1.55 -7.19
C ASP A 17 21.15 -1.91 -5.72
N TYR A 18 22.42 -2.22 -5.46
CA TYR A 18 22.90 -2.54 -4.11
C TYR A 18 22.82 -1.34 -3.16
N ASN A 19 22.96 -0.10 -3.67
CA ASN A 19 22.89 1.10 -2.85
C ASN A 19 21.47 1.29 -2.32
N LEU A 20 20.44 1.10 -3.16
CA LEU A 20 19.05 1.14 -2.73
C LEU A 20 18.76 0.11 -1.63
N ALA A 21 19.31 -1.11 -1.76
CA ALA A 21 19.16 -2.14 -0.73
C ALA A 21 19.78 -1.70 0.61
N LEU A 22 20.97 -1.09 0.58
CA LEU A 22 21.61 -0.53 1.78
C LEU A 22 20.79 0.60 2.39
N ASP A 23 20.25 1.49 1.57
CA ASP A 23 19.42 2.58 2.06
C ASP A 23 18.16 2.05 2.77
N ILE A 24 17.52 1.00 2.22
CA ILE A 24 16.33 0.37 2.83
C ILE A 24 16.69 -0.26 4.18
N ILE A 25 17.86 -0.91 4.27
CA ILE A 25 18.40 -1.46 5.51
C ILE A 25 18.66 -0.32 6.52
N ASN A 26 19.17 0.82 6.06
CA ASN A 26 19.40 2.02 6.86
C ASN A 26 18.12 2.78 7.22
N GLY A 27 16.96 2.30 6.77
CA GLY A 27 15.66 2.78 7.23
C GLY A 27 14.94 3.72 6.26
N ILE A 28 15.40 3.92 5.03
CA ILE A 28 14.58 4.66 4.06
C ILE A 28 13.27 3.90 3.83
N ARG A 29 12.16 4.64 3.73
CA ARG A 29 10.83 4.09 3.43
C ARG A 29 10.15 4.96 2.39
N PRO A 30 9.27 4.39 1.56
CA PRO A 30 8.46 5.18 0.64
C PRO A 30 7.59 6.20 1.38
N GLU A 31 7.45 7.39 0.81
CA GLU A 31 6.63 8.46 1.40
C GLU A 31 5.15 8.07 1.42
N ILE A 32 4.48 8.27 2.57
CA ILE A 32 3.03 8.05 2.71
C ILE A 32 2.33 9.39 2.52
N LYS A 33 1.50 9.51 1.48
CA LYS A 33 0.72 10.71 1.20
C LYS A 33 -0.23 11.05 2.37
N PRO A 34 -0.44 12.35 2.67
CA PRO A 34 -1.32 12.78 3.75
C PRO A 34 -2.80 12.44 3.53
N GLU A 35 -3.19 12.16 2.28
CA GLU A 35 -4.54 11.74 1.89
C GLU A 35 -4.90 10.33 2.41
N ILE A 36 -3.91 9.52 2.77
CA ILE A 36 -4.13 8.18 3.30
C ILE A 36 -4.64 8.28 4.75
N PRO A 37 -5.77 7.63 5.08
CA PRO A 37 -6.32 7.69 6.44
C PRO A 37 -5.32 7.27 7.51
N LEU A 38 -5.34 7.99 8.63
CA LEU A 38 -4.33 7.87 9.68
C LEU A 38 -4.16 6.44 10.21
N GLY A 39 -5.27 5.70 10.35
CA GLY A 39 -5.25 4.28 10.75
C GLY A 39 -4.48 3.41 9.75
N TYR A 40 -4.73 3.60 8.45
CA TYR A 40 -4.02 2.86 7.40
C TYR A 40 -2.55 3.27 7.32
N LYS A 41 -2.24 4.57 7.47
CA LYS A 41 -0.86 5.07 7.53
C LYS A 41 -0.08 4.40 8.66
N SER A 42 -0.62 4.40 9.87
CA SER A 42 0.03 3.77 11.03
C SER A 42 0.22 2.27 10.82
N LEU A 43 -0.72 1.60 10.14
CA LEU A 43 -0.61 0.19 9.83
C LEU A 43 0.51 -0.10 8.82
N ILE A 44 0.63 0.70 7.76
CA ILE A 44 1.77 0.63 6.82
C ILE A 44 3.08 0.81 7.59
N GLU A 45 3.15 1.79 8.48
CA GLU A 45 4.32 2.08 9.30
C GLU A 45 4.70 0.93 10.23
N GLN A 46 3.73 0.31 10.90
CA GLN A 46 3.97 -0.83 11.78
C GLN A 46 4.48 -2.07 11.03
N CYS A 47 4.03 -2.31 9.79
CA CYS A 47 4.44 -3.48 9.02
C CYS A 47 5.93 -3.50 8.63
N TRP A 48 6.57 -2.33 8.57
CA TRP A 48 7.99 -2.20 8.24
C TRP A 48 8.82 -1.58 9.37
N ASP A 49 8.33 -1.69 10.62
CA ASP A 49 9.02 -1.27 11.83
C ASP A 49 10.42 -1.93 11.90
N ALA A 50 11.39 -1.17 12.40
CA ALA A 50 12.77 -1.64 12.54
C ALA A 50 12.87 -2.77 13.57
N ASP A 51 12.03 -2.72 14.62
CA ASP A 51 11.90 -3.80 15.59
C ASP A 51 10.93 -4.88 15.06
N PRO A 52 11.40 -6.11 14.80
CA PRO A 52 10.54 -7.19 14.33
C PRO A 52 9.39 -7.52 15.30
N LEU A 53 9.55 -7.28 16.60
CA LEU A 53 8.52 -7.56 17.61
C LEU A 53 7.35 -6.58 17.55
N ARG A 54 7.55 -5.41 16.94
CA ARG A 54 6.51 -4.40 16.75
C ARG A 54 5.69 -4.64 15.48
N ARG A 55 6.15 -5.53 14.60
CA ARG A 55 5.43 -5.86 13.37
C ARG A 55 4.20 -6.70 13.69
N PRO A 56 3.04 -6.40 13.11
CA PRO A 56 1.85 -7.22 13.30
C PRO A 56 2.06 -8.59 12.63
N ASP A 57 1.60 -9.65 13.29
CA ASP A 57 1.40 -10.93 12.64
C ASP A 57 0.25 -10.84 11.62
N VAL A 58 0.12 -11.88 10.79
CA VAL A 58 -0.86 -11.91 9.69
C VAL A 58 -2.31 -11.83 10.20
N ASN A 59 -2.62 -12.41 11.37
CA ASN A 59 -3.97 -12.38 11.93
C ASN A 59 -4.30 -10.98 12.44
N MET A 60 -3.39 -10.38 13.21
CA MET A 60 -3.53 -9.00 13.70
C MET A 60 -3.62 -7.99 12.55
N LEU A 61 -2.82 -8.19 11.50
CA LEU A 61 -2.86 -7.37 10.29
C LEU A 61 -4.23 -7.43 9.61
N SER A 62 -4.80 -8.62 9.45
CA SER A 62 -6.13 -8.82 8.86
C SER A 62 -7.22 -8.08 9.64
N ILE A 63 -7.19 -8.18 10.98
CA ILE A 63 -8.13 -7.47 11.85
C ILE A 63 -8.01 -5.96 11.67
N LYS A 64 -6.79 -5.41 11.76
CA LYS A 64 -6.55 -3.96 11.62
C LYS A 64 -6.95 -3.42 10.25
N ILE A 65 -6.72 -4.18 9.17
CA ILE A 65 -7.18 -3.79 7.82
C ILE A 65 -8.71 -3.69 7.78
N ASN A 66 -9.40 -4.69 8.33
CA ASN A 66 -10.87 -4.71 8.34
C ASN A 66 -11.43 -3.54 9.18
N GLU A 67 -10.87 -3.29 10.36
CA GLU A 67 -11.24 -2.12 11.19
C GLU A 67 -11.03 -0.79 10.47
N THR A 68 -9.92 -0.67 9.74
CA THR A 68 -9.62 0.52 8.94
C THR A 68 -10.62 0.71 7.79
N TYR A 69 -11.03 -0.37 7.14
CA TYR A 69 -12.05 -0.33 6.09
C TYR A 69 -13.43 0.09 6.64
N LEU A 70 -13.85 -0.48 7.76
CA LEU A 70 -15.14 -0.19 8.40
C LEU A 70 -15.23 1.23 8.99
N SER A 71 -14.09 1.84 9.31
CA SER A 71 -14.00 3.21 9.83
C SER A 71 -13.94 4.29 8.74
N MET A 72 -13.80 3.91 7.47
CA MET A 72 -13.91 4.86 6.36
C MET A 72 -15.39 5.21 6.10
N PRO A 73 -15.77 6.49 6.05
CA PRO A 73 -17.11 6.88 5.64
C PRO A 73 -17.38 6.45 4.19
N ASN A 74 -18.59 5.94 3.94
CA ASN A 74 -19.06 5.35 2.68
C ASN A 74 -18.87 6.21 1.41
N GLU A 75 -18.61 7.52 1.54
CA GLU A 75 -18.50 8.47 0.43
C GLU A 75 -17.25 8.24 -0.46
N VAL A 76 -16.20 7.57 0.04
CA VAL A 76 -14.96 7.33 -0.73
C VAL A 76 -15.12 6.15 -1.72
N LEU A 77 -15.99 5.19 -1.44
CA LEU A 77 -16.15 3.97 -2.25
C LEU A 77 -17.03 4.19 -3.50
N GLN A 78 -17.84 5.25 -3.53
CA GLN A 78 -18.82 5.49 -4.62
C GLN A 78 -18.28 6.33 -5.78
N SER A 79 -17.04 6.84 -5.73
CA SER A 79 -16.50 7.68 -6.81
C SER A 79 -15.80 6.92 -7.96
N LYS A 80 -15.76 5.57 -7.95
CA LYS A 80 -15.14 4.78 -9.03
C LYS A 80 -15.96 3.60 -9.56
N SER A 81 -17.27 3.59 -9.33
CA SER A 81 -18.17 2.71 -10.07
C SER A 81 -19.22 3.57 -10.76
N ASP A 82 -18.83 4.29 -11.80
CA ASP A 82 -19.72 4.56 -12.93
C ASP A 82 -18.94 4.98 -14.18
N ASN A 83 -19.27 4.29 -15.28
CA ASN A 83 -19.09 4.64 -16.70
C ASN A 83 -17.79 4.26 -17.43
N SER A 84 -17.66 2.98 -17.79
CA SER A 84 -18.10 2.47 -19.11
C SER A 84 -17.28 1.24 -19.52
N SER A 85 -17.99 0.13 -19.73
CA SER A 85 -17.48 -1.00 -20.49
C SER A 85 -17.29 -0.58 -21.95
N PRO A 86 -16.16 -0.92 -22.58
CA PRO A 86 -16.21 -1.51 -23.89
C PRO A 86 -15.71 -2.94 -23.78
N ASN A 87 -16.67 -3.84 -23.93
CA ASN A 87 -16.47 -5.23 -24.26
C ASN A 87 -15.50 -5.32 -25.46
N THR A 88 -14.27 -5.83 -25.30
CA THR A 88 -13.65 -6.75 -26.28
C THR A 88 -12.35 -7.39 -25.78
N SER A 89 -12.38 -8.73 -25.76
CA SER A 89 -11.33 -9.65 -26.19
C SER A 89 -9.97 -9.62 -25.47
N SER A 90 -9.83 -10.56 -24.53
CA SER A 90 -8.66 -11.45 -24.35
C SER A 90 -7.34 -11.02 -25.00
N ARG A 91 -6.34 -10.69 -24.16
CA ARG A 91 -4.93 -11.04 -24.41
C ARG A 91 -4.16 -10.98 -23.09
N PHE A 92 -3.85 -12.18 -22.59
CA PHE A 92 -2.76 -12.42 -21.64
C PHE A 92 -1.46 -11.85 -22.20
N PHE A 93 -0.70 -11.06 -21.44
CA PHE A 93 0.75 -11.00 -21.55
C PHE A 93 1.35 -10.70 -20.18
N TYR A 94 1.96 -11.74 -19.59
CA TYR A 94 3.10 -11.57 -18.69
C TYR A 94 4.31 -11.15 -19.53
N LYS A 95 5.07 -10.17 -19.04
CA LYS A 95 6.49 -10.02 -19.30
C LYS A 95 7.15 -9.55 -18.02
#